data_AF-A0A956QHQ5-F1
#
_entry.id   AF-A0A956QHQ5-F1
#
_cell.length_a   1.000
_cell.length_b   1.000
_cell.length_c   1.000
_cell.angle_alpha   90.00
_cell.angle_beta   90.00
_cell.angle_gamma   90.00
#
_symmetry.space_group_name_H-M   'P 1'
#
loop_
_entity.id
_entity.type
_entity.pdbx_description
1 polymer ?
#
loop_
_entity_poly.entity_id
_entity_poly.type
_entity_poly.pdbx_seq_one_letter_code
_entity_poly.pdbx_strand_id
1 'polypeptide(L)'
;AGTMLGAIFGSAFPTTVYIGHPAYKKLGSRAGYALGVGLVIFVVAITGFHAYLYRLIPTAAVDPLLVFVGIVIVGQAFTHSPPRHAVAVAVALIPHIGNLLVTKMGVAFQVTGQQVTPELIETLHSQSVHWLGHSALAQGAIVSGLLWGAIVAFLIDGETRKSAAFCLGAAALTLIGILHAPKVGFNPSPIAGGYLIMAILLMGFDLSGAKPGEAHLDEWKEENIGATFTSDHQDDLQPGTDPA
;
A
#
# COMPACT_ATOMS: atom_id res chain seq x y z
N ALA A 1 1.13 -13.10 -16.85
CA ALA A 1 0.28 -14.01 -17.64
C ALA A 1 -1.09 -14.23 -16.99
N GLY A 2 -1.15 -14.69 -15.73
CA GLY A 2 -2.42 -14.98 -15.02
C GLY A 2 -3.46 -13.85 -15.05
N THR A 3 -3.11 -12.65 -14.60
CA THR A 3 -4.00 -11.46 -14.67
C THR A 3 -4.52 -11.17 -16.07
N MET A 4 -3.66 -11.23 -17.10
CA MET A 4 -4.07 -10.93 -18.48
C MET A 4 -5.05 -11.97 -19.02
N LEU A 5 -4.78 -13.25 -18.77
CA LEU A 5 -5.70 -14.33 -19.13
C LEU A 5 -7.02 -14.21 -18.37
N GLY A 6 -6.99 -13.94 -17.06
CA GLY A 6 -8.19 -13.72 -16.26
C GLY A 6 -9.05 -12.58 -16.79
N ALA A 7 -8.44 -11.46 -17.21
CA ALA A 7 -9.16 -10.33 -17.78
C ALA A 7 -9.90 -10.69 -19.09
N ILE A 8 -9.31 -11.54 -19.94
CA ILE A 8 -9.97 -12.05 -21.16
C ILE A 8 -11.24 -12.83 -20.81
N PHE A 9 -11.23 -13.57 -19.71
CA PHE A 9 -12.39 -14.33 -19.20
C PHE A 9 -13.30 -13.51 -18.28
N GLY A 10 -13.15 -12.17 -18.22
CA GLY A 10 -14.04 -11.27 -17.48
C GLY A 10 -13.67 -11.04 -16.01
N SER A 11 -12.48 -11.45 -15.55
CA SER A 11 -12.01 -11.10 -14.21
C SER A 11 -11.62 -9.62 -14.14
N ALA A 12 -12.36 -8.85 -13.33
CA ALA A 12 -12.04 -7.45 -13.05
C ALA A 12 -10.87 -7.27 -12.07
N PHE A 13 -10.44 -8.35 -11.41
CA PHE A 13 -9.42 -8.30 -10.36
C PHE A 13 -8.10 -8.93 -10.83
N PRO A 14 -6.95 -8.29 -10.54
CA PRO A 14 -5.64 -8.88 -10.82
C PRO A 14 -5.39 -10.08 -9.91
N THR A 15 -4.63 -11.06 -10.39
CA THR A 15 -4.24 -12.22 -9.57
C THR A 15 -3.29 -11.78 -8.46
N THR A 16 -3.61 -12.10 -7.20
CA THR A 16 -2.80 -11.76 -6.03
C THR A 16 -2.10 -13.00 -5.46
N VAL A 17 -1.02 -12.77 -4.69
CA VAL A 17 -0.31 -13.86 -4.02
C VAL A 17 -1.17 -14.43 -2.90
N TYR A 18 -1.33 -15.75 -2.90
CA TYR A 18 -2.06 -16.44 -1.85
C TYR A 18 -1.27 -16.47 -0.54
N ILE A 19 -1.81 -15.84 0.52
CA ILE A 19 -1.14 -15.73 1.83
C ILE A 19 -0.86 -17.10 2.47
N GLY A 20 -1.66 -18.12 2.17
CA GLY A 20 -1.43 -19.47 2.69
C GLY A 20 -0.26 -20.19 2.01
N HIS A 21 0.23 -19.72 0.86
CA HIS A 21 1.24 -20.44 0.09
C HIS A 21 2.55 -20.71 0.86
N PRO A 22 3.15 -19.75 1.61
CA PRO A 22 4.31 -20.05 2.45
C PRO A 22 4.05 -21.12 3.50
N ALA A 23 2.86 -21.15 4.11
CA ALA A 23 2.49 -22.17 5.10
C ALA A 23 2.40 -23.56 4.47
N TYR A 24 1.68 -23.70 3.34
CA TYR A 24 1.63 -24.99 2.63
C TYR A 24 2.99 -25.41 2.08
N LYS A 25 3.86 -24.45 1.73
CA LYS A 25 5.21 -24.77 1.26
C LYS A 25 6.06 -25.39 2.37
N LYS A 26 5.94 -24.90 3.61
CA LYS A 26 6.59 -25.50 4.79
C LYS A 26 6.07 -26.92 5.09
N LEU A 27 4.81 -27.21 4.75
CA LEU A 27 4.21 -28.56 4.85
C LEU A 27 4.62 -29.50 3.71
N GLY A 28 5.62 -29.13 2.88
CA GLY A 28 6.11 -29.97 1.79
C GLY A 28 5.28 -29.93 0.51
N SER A 29 4.37 -28.95 0.35
CA SER A 29 3.55 -28.86 -0.88
C SER A 29 4.40 -28.62 -2.14
N ARG A 30 3.98 -29.28 -3.24
CA ARG A 30 4.63 -29.26 -4.55
C ARG A 30 3.64 -28.82 -5.63
N ALA A 31 4.08 -28.76 -6.88
CA ALA A 31 3.26 -28.29 -8.01
C ALA A 31 1.91 -29.01 -8.13
N GLY A 32 1.84 -30.31 -7.81
CA GLY A 32 0.59 -31.08 -7.83
C GLY A 32 -0.48 -30.56 -6.86
N TYR A 33 -0.08 -30.04 -5.69
CA TYR A 33 -1.02 -29.41 -4.75
C TYR A 33 -1.63 -28.14 -5.34
N ALA A 34 -0.81 -27.28 -5.93
CA ALA A 34 -1.27 -26.04 -6.56
C ALA A 34 -2.22 -26.32 -7.74
N LEU A 35 -1.90 -27.32 -8.58
CA LEU A 35 -2.79 -27.76 -9.66
C LEU A 35 -4.10 -28.36 -9.13
N GLY A 36 -4.03 -29.18 -8.08
CA GLY A 36 -5.21 -29.77 -7.45
C GLY A 36 -6.14 -28.71 -6.86
N VAL A 37 -5.60 -27.74 -6.12
CA VAL A 37 -6.37 -26.60 -5.59
C VAL A 37 -7.00 -25.79 -6.73
N GLY A 38 -6.22 -25.49 -7.78
CA GLY A 38 -6.73 -24.79 -8.96
C GLY A 38 -7.90 -25.52 -9.63
N LEU A 39 -7.78 -26.84 -9.82
CA LEU A 39 -8.84 -27.67 -10.41
C LEU A 39 -10.09 -27.72 -9.53
N VAL A 40 -9.93 -27.88 -8.21
CA VAL A 40 -11.05 -27.88 -7.26
C VAL A 40 -11.78 -26.54 -7.29
N ILE A 41 -11.04 -25.43 -7.21
CA ILE A 41 -11.62 -24.07 -7.28
C ILE A 41 -12.32 -23.86 -8.62
N PHE A 42 -11.74 -24.33 -9.73
CA PHE A 42 -12.36 -24.25 -11.06
C PHE A 42 -13.70 -25.00 -11.12
N VAL A 43 -13.76 -26.23 -10.59
CA VAL A 43 -15.02 -27.01 -10.51
C VAL A 43 -16.04 -26.32 -9.61
N VAL A 44 -15.62 -25.82 -8.43
CA VAL A 44 -16.48 -25.06 -7.50
C VAL A 44 -17.00 -23.76 -8.13
N ALA A 45 -16.21 -23.13 -9.00
CA ALA A 45 -16.60 -21.94 -9.75
C ALA A 45 -17.65 -22.26 -10.82
N ILE A 46 -17.43 -23.28 -11.67
CA ILE A 46 -18.37 -23.69 -12.72
C ILE A 46 -19.70 -24.18 -12.16
N THR A 47 -19.66 -24.94 -11.06
CA THR A 47 -20.86 -25.47 -10.41
C THR A 47 -21.65 -24.41 -9.63
N GLY A 48 -21.10 -23.21 -9.45
CA GLY A 48 -21.71 -22.15 -8.64
C GLY A 48 -21.71 -22.43 -7.13
N PHE A 49 -21.01 -23.48 -6.68
CA PHE A 49 -21.01 -23.90 -5.28
C PHE A 49 -20.44 -22.83 -4.33
N HIS A 50 -19.52 -21.98 -4.80
CA HIS A 50 -19.02 -20.84 -4.02
C HIS A 50 -20.11 -19.84 -3.63
N ALA A 51 -21.12 -19.61 -4.49
CA ALA A 51 -22.22 -18.69 -4.20
C ALA A 51 -23.15 -19.27 -3.12
N TYR A 52 -23.30 -20.59 -3.09
CA TYR A 52 -23.96 -21.29 -1.99
C TYR A 52 -23.17 -21.11 -0.68
N LEU A 53 -21.86 -21.39 -0.67
CA LEU A 53 -21.00 -21.20 0.51
C LEU A 53 -21.03 -19.77 1.04
N TYR A 54 -21.04 -18.76 0.16
CA TYR A 54 -21.14 -17.36 0.56
C TYR A 54 -22.42 -17.06 1.37
N ARG A 55 -23.54 -17.72 1.06
CA ARG A 55 -24.80 -17.57 1.81
C ARG A 55 -24.75 -18.22 3.21
N LEU A 56 -23.86 -19.18 3.44
CA LEU A 56 -23.67 -19.77 4.77
C LEU A 56 -22.85 -18.90 5.71
N ILE A 57 -21.98 -18.04 5.16
CA ILE A 57 -21.10 -17.19 5.97
C ILE A 57 -21.92 -16.00 6.50
N PRO A 58 -22.03 -15.83 7.83
CA PRO A 58 -22.68 -14.65 8.38
C PRO A 58 -21.94 -13.38 7.97
N THR A 59 -22.65 -12.35 7.54
CA THR A 59 -22.04 -11.06 7.16
C THR A 59 -21.23 -10.45 8.30
N ALA A 60 -21.69 -10.62 9.54
CA ALA A 60 -21.00 -10.20 10.76
C ALA A 60 -19.62 -10.87 10.96
N ALA A 61 -19.35 -12.03 10.34
CA ALA A 61 -18.06 -12.70 10.41
C ALA A 61 -17.04 -12.15 9.39
N VAL A 62 -17.51 -11.48 8.33
CA VAL A 62 -16.67 -10.95 7.26
C VAL A 62 -15.92 -9.71 7.72
N ASP A 63 -16.56 -8.81 8.47
CA ASP A 63 -15.94 -7.54 8.88
C ASP A 63 -14.72 -7.75 9.80
N PRO A 64 -14.78 -8.56 10.88
CA PRO A 64 -13.60 -8.82 11.73
C PRO A 64 -12.47 -9.53 10.97
N LEU A 65 -12.81 -10.39 10.01
CA LEU A 65 -11.82 -11.05 9.15
C LEU A 65 -11.04 -10.02 8.31
N LEU A 66 -11.72 -9.05 7.71
CA LEU A 66 -11.07 -7.97 6.94
C LEU A 66 -10.18 -7.11 7.83
N VAL A 67 -10.62 -6.79 9.05
CA VAL A 67 -9.81 -6.05 10.03
C VAL A 67 -8.54 -6.83 10.40
N PHE A 68 -8.68 -8.12 10.72
CA PHE A 68 -7.54 -8.99 11.05
C PHE A 68 -6.53 -9.05 9.90
N VAL A 69 -6.98 -9.33 8.67
CA VAL A 69 -6.10 -9.39 7.49
C VAL A 69 -5.42 -8.04 7.26
N GLY A 70 -6.14 -6.92 7.43
CA GLY A 70 -5.59 -5.58 7.32
C GLY A 70 -4.45 -5.33 8.32
N ILE A 71 -4.67 -5.65 9.60
CA ILE A 71 -3.67 -5.51 10.66
C ILE A 71 -2.43 -6.36 10.35
N VAL A 72 -2.63 -7.62 9.95
CA VAL A 72 -1.52 -8.51 9.58
C VAL A 72 -0.73 -7.93 8.41
N ILE A 73 -1.38 -7.47 7.33
CA ILE A 73 -0.68 -6.89 6.17
C ILE A 73 0.10 -5.63 6.55
N VAL A 74 -0.47 -4.75 7.37
CA VAL A 74 0.25 -3.55 7.87
C VAL A 74 1.46 -3.98 8.70
N GLY A 75 1.32 -4.93 9.62
CA GLY A 75 2.44 -5.46 10.39
C GLY A 75 3.51 -6.11 9.51
N GLN A 76 3.12 -6.83 8.46
CA GLN A 76 4.06 -7.38 7.48
C GLN A 76 4.77 -6.27 6.69
N ALA A 77 4.08 -5.18 6.33
CA ALA A 77 4.70 -4.06 5.63
C ALA A 77 5.85 -3.41 6.43
N PHE A 78 5.71 -3.30 7.75
CA PHE A 78 6.78 -2.78 8.62
C PHE A 78 7.89 -3.80 8.88
N THR A 79 7.55 -5.06 9.11
CA THR A 79 8.53 -6.11 9.50
C THR A 79 9.32 -6.68 8.33
N HIS A 80 8.73 -6.73 7.13
CA HIS A 80 9.35 -7.28 5.92
C HIS A 80 9.99 -6.20 5.04
N SER A 81 9.87 -4.93 5.41
CA SER A 81 10.67 -3.84 4.84
C SER A 81 11.94 -3.65 5.68
N PRO A 82 13.05 -3.15 5.11
CA PRO A 82 14.20 -2.75 5.90
C PRO A 82 13.78 -1.79 7.04
N PRO A 83 14.28 -1.93 8.28
CA PRO A 83 13.83 -1.12 9.42
C PRO A 83 13.95 0.39 9.18
N ARG A 84 14.98 0.82 8.44
CA ARG A 84 15.17 2.22 8.01
C ARG A 84 14.03 2.79 7.18
N HIS A 85 13.23 1.96 6.51
CA HIS A 85 12.10 2.37 5.66
C HIS A 85 10.76 2.45 6.41
N ALA A 86 10.73 2.26 7.74
CA ALA A 86 9.49 2.35 8.52
C ALA A 86 8.74 3.67 8.30
N VAL A 87 9.46 4.79 8.18
CA VAL A 87 8.87 6.10 7.87
C VAL A 87 8.23 6.13 6.48
N ALA A 88 8.82 5.46 5.48
CA ALA A 88 8.25 5.38 4.14
C ALA A 88 6.91 4.61 4.15
N VAL A 89 6.83 3.52 4.93
CA VAL A 89 5.58 2.77 5.13
C VAL A 89 4.52 3.65 5.78
N ALA A 90 4.87 4.42 6.83
CA ALA A 90 3.95 5.34 7.48
C ALA A 90 3.44 6.44 6.53
N VAL A 91 4.33 7.03 5.72
CA VAL A 91 3.95 8.06 4.72
C VAL A 91 3.02 7.48 3.66
N ALA A 92 3.25 6.24 3.22
CA ALA A 92 2.39 5.56 2.24
C ALA A 92 0.94 5.38 2.74
N LEU A 93 0.71 5.35 4.06
CA LEU A 93 -0.63 5.24 4.65
C LEU A 93 -1.42 6.55 4.63
N ILE A 94 -0.77 7.71 4.50
CA ILE A 94 -1.42 9.04 4.63
C ILE A 94 -2.58 9.23 3.62
N PRO A 95 -2.43 8.93 2.31
CA PRO A 95 -3.52 9.09 1.35
C PRO A 95 -4.72 8.20 1.67
N HIS A 96 -4.49 7.01 2.23
CA HIS A 96 -5.56 6.09 2.64
C HIS A 96 -6.37 6.61 3.82
N ILE A 97 -5.70 7.26 4.79
CA ILE A 97 -6.38 7.94 5.90
C ILE A 97 -7.25 9.07 5.36
N GLY A 98 -6.72 9.88 4.44
CA GLY A 98 -7.50 10.93 3.76
C GLY A 98 -8.73 10.38 3.04
N ASN A 99 -8.57 9.26 2.31
CA ASN A 99 -9.68 8.58 1.65
C ASN A 99 -10.76 8.08 2.63
N LEU A 100 -10.34 7.50 3.75
CA LEU A 100 -11.26 7.04 4.78
C LEU A 100 -12.09 8.22 5.33
N LEU A 101 -11.44 9.33 5.68
CA LEU A 101 -12.10 10.53 6.21
C LEU A 101 -13.14 11.08 5.24
N VAL A 102 -12.76 11.31 3.98
CA VAL A 102 -13.66 11.83 2.94
C VAL A 102 -14.83 10.89 2.70
N THR A 103 -14.58 9.57 2.68
CA THR A 103 -15.63 8.58 2.49
C THR A 103 -16.64 8.59 3.63
N LYS A 104 -16.18 8.62 4.89
CA LYS A 104 -17.08 8.63 6.06
C LYS A 104 -17.86 9.94 6.19
N MET A 105 -17.20 11.08 5.94
CA MET A 105 -17.87 12.37 5.87
C MET A 105 -18.89 12.44 4.73
N GLY A 106 -18.56 11.90 3.55
CA GLY A 106 -19.47 11.82 2.42
C GLY A 106 -20.75 11.06 2.73
N VAL A 107 -20.64 9.93 3.43
CA VAL A 107 -21.81 9.19 3.95
C VAL A 107 -22.60 10.03 4.94
N ALA A 108 -21.95 10.75 5.86
CA ALA A 108 -22.63 11.62 6.82
C ALA A 108 -23.44 12.74 6.12
N PHE A 109 -22.85 13.41 5.13
CA PHE A 109 -23.55 14.43 4.33
C PHE A 109 -24.73 13.86 3.54
N GLN A 110 -24.57 12.65 2.98
CA GLN A 110 -25.63 11.96 2.26
C GLN A 110 -26.84 11.68 3.15
N VAL A 111 -26.62 11.26 4.41
CA VAL A 111 -27.70 10.96 5.37
C VAL A 111 -28.39 12.23 5.87
N THR A 112 -27.66 13.35 5.99
CA THR A 112 -28.24 14.64 6.43
C THR A 112 -28.83 15.46 5.29
N GLY A 113 -28.71 15.00 4.04
CA GLY A 113 -29.17 15.73 2.85
C GLY A 113 -28.34 16.97 2.52
N GLN A 114 -27.17 17.14 3.13
CA GLN A 114 -26.24 18.21 2.77
C GLN A 114 -25.52 17.89 1.48
N GLN A 115 -25.47 18.87 0.56
CA GLN A 115 -24.59 18.81 -0.59
C GLN A 115 -23.28 19.55 -0.29
N VAL A 116 -22.20 19.09 -0.91
CA VAL A 116 -20.89 19.74 -0.81
C VAL A 116 -20.89 21.00 -1.67
N THR A 117 -21.39 22.11 -1.11
CA THR A 117 -21.36 23.44 -1.73
C THR A 117 -20.09 24.20 -1.33
N PRO A 118 -19.67 25.24 -2.09
CA PRO A 118 -18.54 26.09 -1.71
C PRO A 118 -18.69 26.72 -0.32
N GLU A 119 -19.91 27.13 0.05
CA GLU A 119 -20.25 27.70 1.36
C GLU A 119 -20.02 26.71 2.50
N LEU A 120 -20.41 25.44 2.29
CA LEU A 120 -20.15 24.38 3.26
C LEU A 120 -18.64 24.13 3.40
N ILE A 121 -17.88 24.13 2.31
CA ILE A 121 -16.42 23.96 2.34
C ILE A 121 -15.75 25.06 3.17
N GLU A 122 -16.19 26.31 3.02
CA GLU A 122 -15.67 27.43 3.80
C GLU A 122 -16.03 27.30 5.29
N THR A 123 -17.26 26.90 5.59
CA THR A 123 -17.70 26.64 6.96
C THR A 123 -16.87 25.51 7.60
N LEU A 124 -16.66 24.41 6.87
CA LEU A 124 -15.81 23.30 7.30
C LEU A 124 -14.37 23.77 7.55
N HIS A 125 -13.83 24.60 6.67
CA HIS A 125 -12.50 25.16 6.83
C HIS A 125 -12.37 25.99 8.11
N SER A 126 -13.39 26.79 8.46
CA SER A 126 -13.43 27.55 9.73
C SER A 126 -13.43 26.65 10.98
N GLN A 127 -13.88 25.40 10.84
CA GLN A 127 -13.91 24.38 11.90
C GLN A 127 -12.72 23.41 11.81
N SER A 128 -11.64 23.81 11.12
CA SER A 128 -10.43 22.99 10.93
C SER A 128 -10.63 21.70 10.12
N VAL A 129 -11.72 21.62 9.35
CA VAL A 129 -11.99 20.51 8.44
C VAL A 129 -11.59 20.91 7.02
N HIS A 130 -10.36 20.58 6.64
CA HIS A 130 -9.78 20.92 5.33
C HIS A 130 -10.29 19.99 4.22
N TRP A 131 -11.57 20.11 3.83
CA TRP A 131 -12.22 19.21 2.87
C TRP A 131 -11.45 19.07 1.55
N LEU A 132 -11.00 20.18 0.95
CA LEU A 132 -10.30 20.16 -0.34
C LEU A 132 -8.99 19.37 -0.30
N GLY A 133 -8.21 19.52 0.78
CA GLY A 133 -6.95 18.78 0.95
C GLY A 133 -7.18 17.28 1.13
N HIS A 134 -8.13 16.91 1.98
CA HIS A 134 -8.50 15.51 2.17
C HIS A 134 -9.08 14.89 0.90
N SER A 135 -9.92 15.63 0.17
CA SER A 135 -10.50 15.18 -1.11
C SER A 135 -9.42 14.99 -2.18
N ALA A 136 -8.41 15.86 -2.23
CA ALA A 136 -7.29 15.68 -3.13
C ALA A 136 -6.48 14.43 -2.78
N LEU A 137 -6.22 14.16 -1.49
CA LEU A 137 -5.53 12.95 -1.03
C LEU A 137 -6.31 11.66 -1.30
N ALA A 138 -7.64 11.71 -1.15
CA ALA A 138 -8.52 10.56 -1.35
C ALA A 138 -8.51 10.05 -2.81
N GLN A 139 -8.42 10.98 -3.76
CA GLN A 139 -8.46 10.68 -5.18
C GLN A 139 -7.15 10.00 -5.63
N GLY A 140 -7.23 8.69 -5.87
CA GLY A 140 -6.07 7.88 -6.26
C GLY A 140 -5.24 7.38 -5.07
N ALA A 141 -5.80 7.36 -3.85
CA ALA A 141 -5.08 7.05 -2.61
C ALA A 141 -4.15 5.82 -2.66
N ILE A 142 -4.55 4.73 -3.33
CA ILE A 142 -3.70 3.53 -3.49
C ILE A 142 -2.42 3.84 -4.26
N VAL A 143 -2.55 4.50 -5.41
CA VAL A 143 -1.41 4.81 -6.27
C VAL A 143 -0.58 5.95 -5.65
N SER A 144 -1.23 6.95 -5.06
CA SER A 144 -0.56 8.01 -4.31
C SER A 144 0.28 7.45 -3.15
N GLY A 145 -0.29 6.53 -2.35
CA GLY A 145 0.41 5.89 -1.24
C GLY A 145 1.62 5.09 -1.70
N LEU A 146 1.48 4.31 -2.79
CA LEU A 146 2.59 3.56 -3.38
C LEU A 146 3.73 4.49 -3.87
N LEU A 147 3.38 5.57 -4.57
CA LEU A 147 4.36 6.52 -5.07
C LEU A 147 5.06 7.28 -3.94
N TRP A 148 4.31 7.73 -2.94
CA TRP A 148 4.88 8.43 -1.78
C TRP A 148 5.81 7.52 -0.97
N GLY A 149 5.40 6.27 -0.75
CA GLY A 149 6.26 5.26 -0.13
C GLY A 149 7.56 5.07 -0.90
N ALA A 150 7.49 4.94 -2.24
CA ALA A 150 8.67 4.80 -3.08
C ALA A 150 9.58 6.05 -3.05
N ILE A 151 9.01 7.26 -3.19
CA ILE A 151 9.75 8.53 -3.14
C ILE A 151 10.54 8.64 -1.83
N VAL A 152 9.87 8.39 -0.71
CA VAL A 152 10.49 8.47 0.63
C VAL A 152 11.51 7.35 0.84
N ALA A 153 11.23 6.11 0.42
CA ALA A 153 12.20 5.01 0.53
C ALA A 153 13.49 5.31 -0.24
N PHE A 154 13.40 5.78 -1.49
CA PHE A 154 14.59 6.17 -2.27
C PHE A 154 15.30 7.40 -1.69
N LEU A 155 14.55 8.32 -1.07
CA LEU A 155 15.16 9.47 -0.39
C LEU A 155 15.94 9.04 0.85
N ILE A 156 15.41 8.09 1.63
CA ILE A 156 16.10 7.48 2.78
C ILE A 156 17.37 6.75 2.33
N ASP A 157 17.32 6.05 1.19
CA ASP A 157 18.48 5.36 0.63
C ASP A 157 19.49 6.31 -0.05
N GLY A 158 19.21 7.62 -0.09
CA GLY A 158 20.07 8.62 -0.76
C GLY A 158 20.04 8.53 -2.29
N GLU A 159 19.15 7.73 -2.87
CA GLU A 159 19.00 7.53 -4.31
C GLU A 159 18.09 8.61 -4.93
N THR A 160 18.53 9.87 -4.83
CA THR A 160 17.75 11.05 -5.24
C THR A 160 17.32 11.04 -6.70
N ARG A 161 18.13 10.47 -7.60
CA ARG A 161 17.77 10.29 -9.01
C ARG A 161 16.56 9.36 -9.20
N LYS A 162 16.48 8.26 -8.45
CA LYS A 162 15.32 7.36 -8.48
C LYS A 162 14.11 8.05 -7.88
N SER A 163 14.28 8.70 -6.73
CA SER A 163 13.22 9.49 -6.08
C SER A 163 12.64 10.55 -7.03
N ALA A 164 13.50 11.28 -7.75
CA ALA A 164 13.09 12.25 -8.78
C ALA A 164 12.30 11.59 -9.93
N ALA A 165 12.70 10.42 -10.39
CA ALA A 165 11.96 9.69 -11.43
C ALA A 165 10.55 9.30 -10.96
N PHE A 166 10.38 8.91 -9.69
CA PHE A 166 9.06 8.66 -9.11
C PHE A 166 8.24 9.95 -8.96
N CYS A 167 8.85 11.07 -8.61
CA CYS A 167 8.19 12.38 -8.63
C CYS A 167 7.73 12.77 -10.04
N LEU A 168 8.54 12.55 -11.08
CA LEU A 168 8.14 12.78 -12.47
C LEU A 168 6.98 11.87 -12.89
N GLY A 169 7.01 10.59 -12.49
CA GLY A 169 5.90 9.66 -12.69
C GLY A 169 4.62 10.14 -12.00
N ALA A 170 4.72 10.58 -10.74
CA ALA A 170 3.60 11.14 -9.99
C ALA A 170 3.05 12.42 -10.64
N ALA A 171 3.91 13.31 -11.14
CA ALA A 171 3.52 14.49 -11.90
C ALA A 171 2.72 14.10 -13.15
N ALA A 172 3.23 13.17 -13.96
CA ALA A 172 2.57 12.71 -15.17
C ALA A 172 1.21 12.07 -14.88
N LEU A 173 1.12 11.20 -13.86
CA LEU A 173 -0.11 10.55 -13.44
C LEU A 173 -1.14 11.55 -12.87
N THR A 174 -0.68 12.59 -12.17
CA THR A 174 -1.54 13.69 -11.72
C THR A 174 -2.06 14.50 -12.92
N LEU A 175 -1.21 14.75 -13.91
CA LEU A 175 -1.55 15.50 -15.13
C LEU A 175 -2.68 14.84 -15.94
N ILE A 176 -2.73 13.50 -15.96
CA ILE A 176 -3.78 12.72 -16.63
C ILE A 176 -4.94 12.34 -15.71
N GLY A 177 -4.96 12.88 -14.49
CA GLY A 177 -6.07 12.71 -13.55
C GLY A 177 -6.20 11.32 -12.95
N ILE A 178 -5.12 10.52 -12.94
CA ILE A 178 -5.07 9.25 -12.19
C ILE A 178 -4.84 9.51 -10.70
N LEU A 179 -4.11 10.58 -10.36
CA LEU A 179 -3.87 11.02 -8.98
C LEU A 179 -4.55 12.37 -8.73
N HIS A 180 -5.04 12.58 -7.52
CA HIS A 180 -5.53 13.87 -7.01
C HIS A 180 -6.58 14.56 -7.90
N ALA A 181 -7.31 13.78 -8.69
CA ALA A 181 -8.37 14.25 -9.58
C ALA A 181 -9.60 13.34 -9.51
N PRO A 182 -10.82 13.91 -9.64
CA PRO A 182 -12.06 13.14 -9.56
C PRO A 182 -12.33 12.30 -10.81
N LYS A 183 -11.68 12.62 -11.94
CA LYS A 183 -11.84 11.93 -13.21
C LYS A 183 -10.52 11.88 -13.99
N VAL A 184 -10.37 10.82 -14.76
CA VAL A 184 -9.26 10.68 -15.71
C VAL A 184 -9.44 11.66 -16.86
N GLY A 185 -8.37 12.34 -17.24
CA GLY A 185 -8.34 13.36 -18.28
C GLY A 185 -7.20 14.35 -18.06
N PHE A 186 -6.93 15.20 -19.05
CA PHE A 186 -5.91 16.24 -18.90
C PHE A 186 -6.35 17.27 -17.85
N ASN A 187 -5.69 17.26 -16.69
CA ASN A 187 -6.01 18.08 -15.53
C ASN A 187 -4.73 18.73 -14.94
N PRO A 188 -4.25 19.84 -15.54
CA PRO A 188 -3.11 20.55 -14.99
C PRO A 188 -3.48 21.15 -13.64
N SER A 189 -2.85 20.67 -12.58
CA SER A 189 -3.11 21.11 -11.21
C SER A 189 -1.83 21.63 -10.53
N PRO A 190 -1.96 22.49 -9.51
CA PRO A 190 -0.82 22.90 -8.68
C PRO A 190 -0.09 21.72 -8.05
N ILE A 191 -0.80 20.60 -7.78
CA ILE A 191 -0.23 19.37 -7.22
C ILE A 191 0.73 18.72 -8.22
N ALA A 192 0.36 18.66 -9.50
CA ALA A 192 1.26 18.17 -10.55
C ALA A 192 2.52 19.06 -10.66
N GLY A 193 2.34 20.38 -10.56
CA GLY A 193 3.45 21.34 -10.46
C GLY A 193 4.34 21.09 -9.25
N GLY A 194 3.75 20.78 -8.10
CA GLY A 194 4.49 20.42 -6.88
C GLY A 194 5.39 19.19 -7.06
N TYR A 195 4.89 18.13 -7.70
CA TYR A 195 5.71 16.96 -8.04
C TYR A 195 6.83 17.28 -9.03
N LEU A 196 6.58 18.14 -10.03
CA LEU A 196 7.61 18.58 -10.97
C LEU A 196 8.70 19.39 -10.27
N ILE A 197 8.32 20.34 -9.40
CA ILE A 197 9.27 21.13 -8.61
C ILE A 197 10.11 20.19 -7.75
N MET A 198 9.49 19.23 -7.07
CA MET A 198 10.22 18.26 -6.23
C MET A 198 11.19 17.42 -7.06
N ALA A 199 10.79 16.96 -8.24
CA ALA A 199 11.68 16.24 -9.15
C ALA A 199 12.89 17.09 -9.58
N ILE A 200 12.68 18.37 -9.91
CA ILE A 200 13.74 19.30 -10.29
C ILE A 200 14.70 19.53 -9.12
N LEU A 201 14.19 19.75 -7.91
CA LEU A 201 15.01 19.94 -6.71
C LEU A 201 15.87 18.70 -6.41
N LEU A 202 15.29 17.50 -6.48
CA LEU A 202 16.00 16.25 -6.26
C LEU A 202 17.07 16.00 -7.34
N MET A 203 16.78 16.30 -8.61
CA MET A 203 17.80 16.26 -9.67
C MET A 203 18.89 17.30 -9.45
N GLY A 204 18.55 18.51 -9.00
CA GLY A 204 19.53 19.54 -8.67
C GLY A 204 20.46 19.14 -7.53
N PHE A 205 19.94 18.42 -6.53
CA PHE A 205 20.73 17.87 -5.43
C PHE A 205 21.64 16.72 -5.88
N ASP A 206 21.16 15.83 -6.77
CA ASP A 206 21.98 14.78 -7.37
C ASP A 206 23.18 15.38 -8.14
N LEU A 207 22.92 16.44 -8.92
CA LEU A 207 23.94 17.12 -9.72
C LEU A 207 24.96 17.92 -8.89
N SER A 208 24.59 18.38 -7.69
CA SER A 208 25.51 19.10 -6.80
C SER A 208 26.53 18.18 -6.13
N GLY A 209 26.34 16.86 -6.22
CA GLY A 209 27.23 15.87 -5.59
C GLY A 209 27.15 15.87 -4.06
N ALA A 210 26.16 16.57 -3.48
CA ALA A 210 25.91 16.57 -2.06
C ALA A 210 25.49 15.16 -1.63
N LYS A 211 26.39 14.41 -0.99
CA LYS A 211 26.02 13.13 -0.38
C LYS A 211 25.29 13.41 0.94
N PRO A 212 24.15 12.75 1.20
CA PRO A 212 23.57 12.74 2.55
C PRO A 212 24.66 12.30 3.54
N GLY A 213 24.84 13.05 4.64
CA GLY A 213 25.93 12.83 5.58
C GLY A 213 25.95 11.39 6.10
N GLU A 214 26.98 10.63 5.72
CA GLU A 214 27.19 9.23 6.15
C GLU A 214 27.34 9.11 7.68
N ALA A 215 27.71 10.20 8.37
CA ALA A 215 28.04 10.23 9.80
C ALA A 215 26.89 9.79 10.74
N HIS A 216 25.62 10.03 10.40
CA HIS A 216 24.49 9.66 11.28
C HIS A 216 24.04 8.19 11.10
N LEU A 217 24.40 7.58 9.96
CA LEU A 217 23.96 6.23 9.61
C LEU A 217 24.80 5.15 10.30
N ASP A 218 26.08 5.44 10.56
CA ASP A 218 26.96 4.51 11.28
C ASP A 218 26.68 4.52 12.79
N GLU A 219 26.32 5.67 13.35
CA GLU A 219 25.80 5.79 14.73
C GLU A 219 24.52 4.96 14.95
N TRP A 220 23.53 5.07 14.04
CA TRP A 220 22.29 4.29 14.13
C TRP A 220 22.54 2.77 13.98
N LYS A 221 23.49 2.38 13.13
CA LYS A 221 23.90 0.98 12.97
C LYS A 221 24.56 0.44 14.24
N GLU A 222 25.49 1.19 14.85
CA GLU A 222 26.16 0.77 16.08
C GLU A 222 25.17 0.63 17.25
N GLU A 223 24.22 1.56 17.37
CA GLU A 223 23.23 1.57 18.46
C GLU A 223 22.15 0.48 18.31
N ASN A 224 21.70 0.17 17.09
CA ASN A 224 20.55 -0.74 16.86
C ASN A 224 20.91 -2.13 16.32
N ILE A 225 22.09 -2.31 15.70
CA ILE A 225 22.55 -3.65 15.25
C ILE A 225 23.24 -4.38 16.41
N GLY A 226 23.89 -3.67 17.34
CA GLY A 226 24.52 -4.25 18.53
C GLY A 226 23.55 -4.78 19.59
N ALA A 227 22.30 -4.30 19.61
CA ALA A 227 21.33 -4.66 20.65
C ALA A 227 20.34 -5.78 20.24
N THR A 228 20.22 -6.13 18.96
CA THR A 228 19.02 -6.86 18.48
C THR A 228 19.29 -8.19 17.73
N PHE A 229 20.54 -8.64 17.60
CA PHE A 229 20.85 -9.88 16.83
C PHE A 229 21.85 -10.84 17.48
N THR A 230 22.04 -10.78 18.80
CA THR A 230 22.79 -11.82 19.54
C THR A 230 22.01 -12.26 20.79
N SER A 231 21.03 -13.16 20.64
CA SER A 231 20.80 -14.24 21.64
C SER A 231 19.66 -15.24 21.37
N ASP A 232 18.61 -15.01 20.58
CA ASP A 232 17.38 -15.84 20.79
C ASP A 232 16.84 -16.70 19.63
N HIS A 233 17.57 -16.92 18.52
CA HIS A 233 17.03 -17.77 17.43
C HIS A 233 18.00 -18.81 16.84
N GLN A 234 19.10 -19.14 17.52
CA GLN A 234 19.98 -20.26 17.10
C GLN A 234 19.65 -21.60 17.75
N ASP A 235 18.79 -21.65 18.78
CA ASP A 235 18.47 -22.90 19.49
C ASP A 235 17.28 -23.68 18.88
N ASP A 236 16.47 -23.07 18.01
CA ASP A 236 15.27 -23.72 17.45
C ASP A 236 15.50 -24.54 16.16
N LEU A 237 16.76 -24.70 15.73
CA LEU A 237 17.12 -25.41 14.48
C LEU A 237 17.96 -26.68 14.69
N GLN A 238 18.05 -27.21 15.90
CA GLN A 238 18.61 -28.54 16.08
C GLN A 238 17.52 -29.61 15.86
N PRO A 239 17.66 -30.52 14.88
CA PRO A 239 16.76 -31.65 14.76
C PRO A 239 16.89 -32.50 16.02
N GLY A 240 15.79 -32.62 16.76
CA GLY A 240 15.71 -33.47 17.95
C GLY A 240 16.15 -34.89 17.60
N THR A 241 17.23 -35.34 18.23
CA THR A 241 17.64 -36.73 18.24
C THR A 241 16.72 -37.48 19.20
N ASP A 242 15.78 -38.27 18.66
CA ASP A 242 15.08 -39.28 19.46
C ASP A 242 16.07 -40.38 19.86
N PRO A 243 16.19 -40.74 21.15
CA PRO A 243 16.88 -41.96 21.54
C PRO A 243 16.00 -43.19 21.25
N ALA A 244 16.69 -44.25 20.80
CA ALA A 244 16.17 -45.55 20.36
C ALA A 244 15.35 -46.32 21.41
#